data_AF-A0A356F898-F1
#
_entry.id   AF-A0A356F898-F1
#
_cell.length_a   1.000
_cell.length_b   1.000
_cell.length_c   1.000
_cell.angle_alpha   90.00
_cell.angle_beta   90.00
_cell.angle_gamma   90.00
#
_symmetry.space_group_name_H-M   'P 1'
#
loop_
_entity.id
_entity.type
_entity.pdbx_description
1 polymer ?
#
loop_
_entity_poly.entity_id
_entity_poly.type
_entity_poly.pdbx_seq_one_letter_code
_entity_poly.pdbx_strand_id
1 'polypeptide(L)'
;MPLEKSADFAAGYFDSTGDLTIHGHQFPSANTAIPELLGLPEKVNEAHRKFLDGVMRLDIFGIKKGGQIDGELTAPLRPKIPSLQPGATYLVEIVIRTVKMGHIFTQGTADSNEVWMDVELRNGKERIGRSGGRGVDGEVDPWAHFVNAYVLDREGNRIDRRNAQDIFVALYNHQIPPGAADVIHYSFKVPEDASGTVSIDAKLQYRKFDTTYMKYIYGKDHVNELPTVTLAVDSLTFPIAGKDTKGAAGSPAVPAWQRWNDYGIGLLRKGSKGARKGELRQAEDAFSQVEMLDRADGPLNLARVYVKEGRLEDAVEALRRAAAHKGLAQPWTVSWFTGIVN
;
A
#
# COMPACT_ATOMS: atom_id res chain seq x y z
N MET A 1 -27.41 -6.94 6.95
CA MET A 1 -27.37 -7.72 5.69
C MET A 1 -28.50 -7.20 4.80
N PRO A 2 -28.26 -6.99 3.49
CA PRO A 2 -29.27 -6.45 2.59
C PRO A 2 -30.52 -7.35 2.59
N LEU A 3 -31.69 -6.74 2.41
CA LEU A 3 -32.95 -7.46 2.24
C LEU A 3 -33.08 -7.90 0.78
N GLU A 4 -33.50 -9.15 0.59
CA GLU A 4 -33.79 -9.73 -0.71
C GLU A 4 -35.22 -10.24 -0.70
N LYS A 5 -35.98 -9.97 -1.77
CA LYS A 5 -37.34 -10.51 -1.91
C LYS A 5 -37.27 -12.03 -1.89
N SER A 6 -38.12 -12.65 -1.07
CA SER A 6 -38.19 -14.11 -0.99
C SER A 6 -39.59 -14.55 -0.61
N ALA A 7 -39.97 -15.73 -1.11
CA ALA A 7 -41.18 -16.45 -0.74
C ALA A 7 -40.89 -17.61 0.23
N ASP A 8 -39.66 -17.71 0.74
CA ASP A 8 -39.26 -18.75 1.70
C ASP A 8 -40.06 -18.63 3.01
N PHE A 9 -40.17 -19.74 3.74
CA PHE A 9 -40.88 -19.80 5.03
C PHE A 9 -40.36 -18.77 6.05
N ALA A 10 -39.07 -18.42 6.00
CA ALA A 10 -38.46 -17.43 6.89
C ALA A 10 -38.64 -15.97 6.42
N ALA A 11 -39.31 -15.73 5.29
CA ALA A 11 -39.51 -14.38 4.76
C ALA A 11 -40.53 -13.59 5.60
N GLY A 12 -40.26 -12.31 5.78
CA GLY A 12 -41.09 -11.38 6.55
C GLY A 12 -41.07 -9.98 5.98
N TYR A 13 -41.95 -9.12 6.50
CA TYR A 13 -42.01 -7.70 6.14
C TYR A 13 -40.98 -6.93 6.97
N PHE A 14 -39.73 -6.90 6.51
CA PHE A 14 -38.62 -6.25 7.22
C PHE A 14 -38.40 -4.79 6.82
N ASP A 15 -39.10 -4.28 5.81
CA ASP A 15 -39.05 -2.88 5.38
C ASP A 15 -40.45 -2.35 4.97
N SER A 16 -40.50 -1.09 4.56
CA SER A 16 -41.74 -0.41 4.16
C SER A 16 -42.18 -0.70 2.72
N THR A 17 -41.51 -1.60 2.00
CA THR A 17 -41.86 -1.91 0.60
C THR A 17 -43.16 -2.72 0.50
N GLY A 18 -43.56 -3.40 1.58
CA GLY A 18 -44.70 -4.30 1.59
C GLY A 18 -44.42 -5.66 0.94
N ASP A 19 -43.18 -5.92 0.55
CA ASP A 19 -42.73 -7.21 0.03
C ASP A 19 -42.27 -8.14 1.16
N LEU A 20 -42.48 -9.45 0.99
CA LEU A 20 -41.83 -10.46 1.82
C LEU A 20 -40.34 -10.53 1.45
N THR A 21 -39.49 -10.41 2.46
CA THR A 21 -38.04 -10.36 2.29
C THR A 21 -37.34 -11.28 3.29
N ILE A 22 -36.13 -11.71 2.96
CA ILE A 22 -35.17 -12.32 3.89
C ILE A 22 -33.90 -11.47 3.93
N HIS A 23 -33.12 -11.60 5.00
CA HIS A 23 -31.76 -11.07 5.00
C HIS A 23 -30.86 -11.98 4.16
N GLY A 24 -30.15 -11.39 3.19
CA GLY A 24 -29.14 -12.12 2.42
C GLY A 24 -28.04 -12.66 3.35
N HIS A 25 -27.69 -13.93 3.22
CA HIS A 25 -26.65 -14.59 4.04
C HIS A 25 -25.26 -14.53 3.39
N GLN A 26 -25.10 -13.76 2.33
CA GLN A 26 -23.81 -13.53 1.71
C GLN A 26 -22.96 -12.64 2.63
N PHE A 27 -21.72 -13.06 2.88
CA PHE A 27 -20.73 -12.29 3.63
C PHE A 27 -19.58 -11.87 2.69
N PRO A 28 -19.70 -10.71 2.01
CA PRO A 28 -18.61 -10.17 1.23
C PRO A 28 -17.35 -9.96 2.09
N SER A 29 -16.25 -10.53 1.62
CA SER A 29 -14.92 -10.44 2.21
C SER A 29 -13.85 -10.38 1.10
N ALA A 30 -12.57 -10.53 1.46
CA ALA A 30 -11.47 -10.45 0.49
C ALA A 30 -11.35 -11.65 -0.46
N ASN A 31 -12.00 -12.80 -0.21
CA ASN A 31 -11.74 -14.00 -1.00
C ASN A 31 -12.58 -14.04 -2.30
N THR A 32 -11.96 -13.67 -3.43
CA THR A 32 -12.56 -13.76 -4.77
C THR A 32 -12.27 -15.06 -5.51
N ALA A 33 -11.41 -15.93 -4.98
CA ALA A 33 -11.07 -17.18 -5.64
C ALA A 33 -12.10 -18.28 -5.39
N ILE A 34 -12.63 -18.39 -4.16
CA ILE A 34 -13.59 -19.45 -3.84
C ILE A 34 -14.88 -19.36 -4.68
N PRO A 35 -15.50 -18.18 -4.87
CA PRO A 35 -16.65 -18.08 -5.76
C PRO A 35 -16.34 -18.53 -7.19
N GLU A 36 -15.18 -18.18 -7.73
CA GLU A 36 -14.72 -18.61 -9.05
C GLU A 36 -14.56 -20.13 -9.13
N LEU A 37 -13.82 -20.71 -8.19
CA LEU A 37 -13.51 -22.15 -8.16
C LEU A 37 -14.76 -23.03 -7.98
N LEU A 38 -15.81 -22.50 -7.36
CA LEU A 38 -17.10 -23.18 -7.18
C LEU A 38 -18.11 -22.86 -8.28
N GLY A 39 -17.76 -22.02 -9.27
CA GLY A 39 -18.67 -21.62 -10.34
C GLY A 39 -19.88 -20.83 -9.85
N LEU A 40 -19.73 -20.04 -8.79
CA LEU A 40 -20.81 -19.21 -8.27
C LEU A 40 -21.14 -18.04 -9.22
N PRO A 41 -22.36 -17.50 -9.18
CA PRO A 41 -22.74 -16.37 -10.02
C PRO A 41 -21.86 -15.13 -9.81
N GLU A 42 -21.57 -14.39 -10.88
CA GLU A 42 -20.64 -13.24 -10.86
C GLU A 42 -20.99 -12.17 -9.82
N LYS A 43 -22.28 -11.98 -9.52
CA LYS A 43 -22.76 -11.08 -8.46
C LYS A 43 -22.08 -11.33 -7.10
N VAL A 44 -21.63 -12.57 -6.84
CA VAL A 44 -20.92 -12.91 -5.61
C VAL A 44 -19.57 -12.20 -5.58
N ASN A 45 -18.78 -12.32 -6.64
CA ASN A 45 -17.49 -11.64 -6.78
C ASN A 45 -17.64 -10.12 -6.92
N GLU A 46 -18.69 -9.62 -7.55
CA GLU A 46 -18.99 -8.18 -7.58
C GLU A 46 -19.15 -7.61 -6.16
N ALA A 47 -19.86 -8.31 -5.26
CA ALA A 47 -20.00 -7.89 -3.88
C ALA A 47 -18.66 -7.91 -3.12
N HIS A 48 -17.81 -8.92 -3.36
CA HIS A 48 -16.45 -8.99 -2.82
C HIS A 48 -15.58 -7.81 -3.28
N ARG A 49 -15.61 -7.49 -4.58
CA ARG A 49 -14.88 -6.34 -5.13
C ARG A 49 -15.40 -5.02 -4.56
N LYS A 50 -16.72 -4.86 -4.42
CA LYS A 50 -17.33 -3.69 -3.77
C LYS A 50 -16.93 -3.56 -2.30
N PHE A 51 -16.80 -4.67 -1.57
CA PHE A 51 -16.30 -4.67 -0.19
C PHE A 51 -14.83 -4.22 -0.10
N LEU A 52 -14.01 -4.61 -1.07
CA LEU A 52 -12.59 -4.23 -1.16
C LEU A 52 -12.36 -2.79 -1.65
N ASP A 53 -13.40 -2.11 -2.13
CA ASP A 53 -13.25 -0.75 -2.66
C ASP A 53 -12.84 0.27 -1.59
N GLY A 54 -11.77 1.01 -1.88
CA GLY A 54 -11.20 2.04 -1.01
C GLY A 54 -10.65 1.52 0.32
N VAL A 55 -10.35 0.22 0.44
CA VAL A 55 -9.69 -0.34 1.64
C VAL A 55 -8.20 0.00 1.68
N MET A 56 -7.59 0.19 0.51
CA MET A 56 -6.22 0.65 0.34
C MET A 56 -6.18 1.98 -0.42
N ARG A 57 -5.08 2.70 -0.27
CA ARG A 57 -4.75 3.85 -1.12
C ARG A 57 -3.30 3.76 -1.56
N LEU A 58 -3.04 4.12 -2.81
CA LEU A 58 -1.70 4.36 -3.34
C LEU A 58 -1.50 5.85 -3.54
N ASP A 59 -0.28 6.30 -3.33
CA ASP A 59 0.11 7.67 -3.59
C ASP A 59 1.55 7.74 -4.11
N ILE A 60 1.72 8.15 -5.37
CA ILE A 60 3.00 8.53 -5.93
C ILE A 60 3.37 9.89 -5.33
N PHE A 61 4.10 9.82 -4.22
CA PHE A 61 4.28 10.91 -3.29
C PHE A 61 5.35 11.90 -3.77
N GLY A 62 6.51 11.38 -4.14
CA GLY A 62 7.73 12.13 -4.39
C GLY A 62 8.65 11.49 -5.42
N ILE A 63 9.60 12.27 -5.93
CA ILE A 63 10.77 11.72 -6.63
C ILE A 63 12.05 12.25 -5.98
N LYS A 64 13.09 11.42 -5.91
CA LYS A 64 14.45 11.84 -5.53
C LYS A 64 15.36 11.83 -6.75
N LYS A 65 16.06 12.94 -6.99
CA LYS A 65 17.04 13.02 -8.08
C LYS A 65 18.27 12.15 -7.76
N GLY A 66 18.82 11.49 -8.77
CA GLY A 66 20.01 10.64 -8.63
C GLY A 66 19.70 9.16 -8.35
N GLY A 67 18.45 8.80 -8.11
CA GLY A 67 18.05 7.39 -7.92
C GLY A 67 18.48 6.77 -6.59
N GLN A 68 18.82 7.58 -5.60
CA GLN A 68 19.29 7.14 -4.27
C GLN A 68 18.35 7.59 -3.16
N ILE A 69 18.35 6.85 -2.05
CA ILE A 69 17.48 7.09 -0.88
C ILE A 69 17.76 8.41 -0.15
N ASP A 70 18.98 8.94 -0.30
CA ASP A 70 19.46 10.21 0.25
C ASP A 70 19.44 11.35 -0.79
N GLY A 71 18.93 11.09 -2.00
CA GLY A 71 18.78 12.09 -3.05
C GLY A 71 17.80 13.20 -2.69
N GLU A 72 17.96 14.36 -3.34
CA GLU A 72 17.10 15.53 -3.15
C GLU A 72 15.64 15.20 -3.50
N LEU A 73 14.76 15.28 -2.50
CA LEU A 73 13.33 14.97 -2.61
C LEU A 73 12.54 16.14 -3.20
N THR A 74 11.83 15.90 -4.28
CA THR A 74 10.74 16.75 -4.76
C THR A 74 9.40 16.12 -4.37
N ALA A 75 8.74 16.70 -3.37
CA ALA A 75 7.45 16.23 -2.87
C ALA A 75 6.66 17.37 -2.17
N PRO A 76 5.33 17.26 -2.06
CA PRO A 76 4.50 16.30 -2.78
C PRO A 76 4.41 16.64 -4.28
N LEU A 77 4.33 15.64 -5.16
CA LEU A 77 4.29 15.84 -6.63
C LEU A 77 3.03 16.51 -7.18
N ARG A 78 2.05 16.83 -6.33
CA ARG A 78 0.80 17.47 -6.70
C ARG A 78 0.57 18.67 -5.78
N PRO A 79 0.04 19.80 -6.30
CA PRO A 79 -0.56 19.96 -7.63
C PRO A 79 0.45 20.23 -8.76
N LYS A 80 1.71 20.56 -8.45
CA LYS A 80 2.72 20.91 -9.44
C LYS A 80 3.67 19.74 -9.69
N ILE A 81 3.62 19.20 -10.91
CA ILE A 81 4.47 18.09 -11.34
C ILE A 81 5.78 18.65 -11.91
N PRO A 82 6.96 18.23 -11.43
CA PRO A 82 8.25 18.67 -11.96
C PRO A 82 8.54 18.06 -13.33
N SER A 83 9.36 18.75 -14.13
CA SER A 83 9.89 18.18 -15.37
C SER A 83 11.04 17.21 -15.10
N LEU A 84 11.08 16.09 -15.81
CA LEU A 84 12.19 15.14 -15.77
C LEU A 84 13.26 15.52 -16.79
N GLN A 85 14.53 15.35 -16.42
CA GLN A 85 15.66 15.58 -17.31
C GLN A 85 15.97 14.31 -18.11
N PRO A 86 16.09 14.37 -19.44
CA PRO A 86 16.58 13.24 -20.25
C PRO A 86 17.92 12.71 -19.73
N GLY A 87 18.11 11.39 -19.76
CA GLY A 87 19.31 10.72 -19.28
C GLY A 87 19.49 10.67 -17.75
N ALA A 88 18.71 11.43 -16.97
CA ALA A 88 18.82 11.44 -15.52
C ALA A 88 18.13 10.23 -14.88
N THR A 89 18.65 9.79 -13.73
CA THR A 89 18.05 8.75 -12.89
C THR A 89 17.26 9.37 -11.75
N TYR A 90 16.10 8.80 -11.45
CA TYR A 90 15.22 9.21 -10.37
C TYR A 90 14.78 7.99 -9.54
N LEU A 91 14.53 8.22 -8.25
CA LEU A 91 13.86 7.28 -7.37
C LEU A 91 12.43 7.77 -7.14
N VAL A 92 11.43 6.96 -7.44
CA VAL A 92 10.03 7.27 -7.14
C VAL A 92 9.69 6.76 -5.74
N GLU A 93 9.06 7.60 -4.94
CA GLU A 93 8.54 7.31 -3.61
C GLU A 93 7.04 7.01 -3.71
N ILE A 94 6.65 5.73 -3.59
CA ILE A 94 5.24 5.30 -3.61
C ILE A 94 4.81 4.91 -2.21
N VAL A 95 3.73 5.52 -1.71
CA VAL A 95 3.14 5.23 -0.41
C VAL A 95 1.96 4.27 -0.57
N ILE A 96 1.96 3.17 0.19
CA ILE A 96 0.80 2.30 0.38
C ILE A 96 0.14 2.64 1.72
N ARG A 97 -1.17 2.90 1.74
CA ARG A 97 -1.91 3.25 2.95
C ARG A 97 -3.09 2.32 3.19
N THR A 98 -3.23 1.81 4.42
CA THR A 98 -4.41 1.05 4.87
C THR A 98 -5.53 1.99 5.33
N VAL A 99 -6.76 1.85 4.85
CA VAL A 99 -7.81 2.87 5.11
C VAL A 99 -8.89 2.35 6.05
N LYS A 100 -9.61 1.30 5.67
CA LYS A 100 -10.86 0.89 6.33
C LYS A 100 -10.71 -0.29 7.30
N MET A 101 -9.55 -0.95 7.35
CA MET A 101 -9.37 -2.19 8.13
C MET A 101 -8.92 -1.90 9.56
N GLY A 102 -9.48 -2.66 10.52
CA GLY A 102 -9.09 -2.65 11.94
C GLY A 102 -7.98 -3.65 12.32
N HIS A 103 -7.46 -4.41 11.35
CA HIS A 103 -6.38 -5.37 11.53
C HIS A 103 -5.22 -5.08 10.57
N ILE A 104 -4.10 -5.77 10.77
CA ILE A 104 -2.94 -5.69 9.88
C ILE A 104 -3.28 -6.16 8.45
N PHE A 105 -2.63 -5.64 7.42
CA PHE A 105 -2.85 -6.00 6.03
C PHE A 105 -1.56 -6.57 5.42
N THR A 106 -1.56 -7.73 4.78
CA THR A 106 -2.64 -8.72 4.72
C THR A 106 -2.77 -9.45 6.08
N GLN A 107 -3.85 -10.18 6.36
CA GLN A 107 -3.98 -10.94 7.61
C GLN A 107 -4.62 -12.31 7.40
N GLY A 108 -4.46 -13.17 8.41
CA GLY A 108 -4.99 -14.53 8.48
C GLY A 108 -4.12 -15.51 7.71
N THR A 109 -3.94 -15.23 6.42
CA THR A 109 -3.16 -16.05 5.49
C THR A 109 -2.14 -15.20 4.75
N ALA A 110 -1.38 -14.42 5.51
CA ALA A 110 -0.48 -13.40 4.98
C ALA A 110 0.73 -13.98 4.22
N ASP A 111 1.02 -15.26 4.40
CA ASP A 111 2.03 -16.07 3.70
C ASP A 111 1.62 -16.45 2.26
N SER A 112 0.32 -16.49 2.01
CA SER A 112 -0.27 -17.20 0.87
C SER A 112 -1.29 -16.38 0.09
N ASN A 113 -1.72 -15.23 0.62
CA ASN A 113 -2.33 -14.19 -0.20
C ASN A 113 -1.24 -13.57 -1.09
N GLU A 114 -1.51 -13.45 -2.38
CA GLU A 114 -0.59 -12.82 -3.33
C GLU A 114 -0.99 -11.36 -3.50
N VAL A 115 -0.23 -10.47 -2.87
CA VAL A 115 -0.42 -9.01 -2.98
C VAL A 115 0.87 -8.40 -3.45
N TRP A 116 0.81 -7.65 -4.55
CA TRP A 116 2.01 -7.11 -5.15
C TRP A 116 1.78 -5.73 -5.76
N MET A 117 2.88 -4.99 -5.89
CA MET A 117 2.94 -3.77 -6.66
C MET A 117 3.15 -4.08 -8.15
N ASP A 118 2.24 -3.58 -8.95
CA ASP A 118 2.25 -3.61 -10.40
C ASP A 118 2.54 -2.16 -10.86
N VAL A 119 3.74 -1.93 -11.39
CA VAL A 119 4.22 -0.60 -11.78
C VAL A 119 4.68 -0.62 -13.22
N GLU A 120 4.23 0.35 -14.02
CA GLU A 120 4.62 0.52 -15.41
C GLU A 120 5.06 1.96 -15.66
N LEU A 121 6.16 2.13 -16.39
CA LEU A 121 6.61 3.41 -16.90
C LEU A 121 6.55 3.42 -18.43
N ARG A 122 6.07 4.54 -18.99
CA ARG A 122 6.01 4.76 -20.44
C ARG A 122 6.58 6.10 -20.84
N ASN A 123 7.27 6.19 -21.98
CA ASN A 123 7.52 7.44 -22.69
C ASN A 123 6.55 7.52 -23.88
N GLY A 124 5.56 8.40 -23.82
CA GLY A 124 4.44 8.36 -24.77
C GLY A 124 3.72 7.00 -24.74
N LYS A 125 3.77 6.24 -25.84
CA LYS A 125 3.17 4.89 -25.93
C LYS A 125 4.14 3.76 -25.59
N GLU A 126 5.44 4.04 -25.65
CA GLU A 126 6.49 3.05 -25.47
C GLU A 126 6.67 2.74 -23.98
N ARG A 127 6.72 1.45 -23.63
CA ARG A 127 7.00 1.00 -22.26
C ARG A 127 8.51 1.00 -22.01
N ILE A 128 8.95 1.77 -21.03
CA ILE A 128 10.37 1.95 -20.67
C ILE A 128 10.72 1.35 -19.30
N GLY A 129 9.72 0.88 -18.54
CA GLY A 129 9.94 0.19 -17.26
C GLY A 129 8.73 -0.64 -16.84
N ARG A 130 8.99 -1.76 -16.15
CA ARG A 130 7.94 -2.66 -15.65
C ARG A 130 8.41 -3.41 -14.40
N SER A 131 7.51 -3.51 -13.41
CA SER A 131 7.63 -4.40 -12.25
C SER A 131 6.25 -4.99 -11.94
N GLY A 132 6.17 -6.25 -11.53
CA GLY A 132 4.89 -6.88 -11.18
C GLY A 132 4.05 -7.29 -12.38
N GLY A 133 4.68 -7.50 -13.54
CA GLY A 133 4.06 -8.17 -14.68
C GLY A 133 3.63 -9.59 -14.35
N ARG A 134 2.71 -10.14 -15.14
CA ARG A 134 2.31 -11.54 -15.06
C ARG A 134 2.81 -12.30 -16.28
N GLY A 135 3.36 -13.49 -16.05
CA GLY A 135 3.79 -14.40 -17.10
C GLY A 135 2.63 -15.20 -17.70
N VAL A 136 2.98 -16.14 -18.58
CA VAL A 136 2.01 -16.90 -19.40
C VAL A 136 1.14 -17.83 -18.56
N ASP A 137 1.66 -18.35 -17.44
CA ASP A 137 0.91 -19.20 -16.52
C ASP A 137 0.24 -18.38 -15.41
N GLY A 138 0.24 -17.05 -15.55
CA GLY A 138 -0.31 -16.11 -14.61
C GLY A 138 0.55 -15.88 -13.37
N GLU A 139 1.77 -16.40 -13.30
CA GLU A 139 2.77 -16.13 -12.25
C GLU A 139 3.15 -14.64 -12.22
N VAL A 140 3.23 -14.07 -11.02
CA VAL A 140 3.68 -12.69 -10.84
C VAL A 140 5.21 -12.66 -10.90
N ASP A 141 5.74 -11.59 -11.50
CA ASP A 141 7.17 -11.27 -11.51
C ASP A 141 7.79 -11.46 -10.10
N PRO A 142 8.73 -12.39 -9.92
CA PRO A 142 9.29 -12.71 -8.62
C PRO A 142 10.12 -11.56 -8.01
N TRP A 143 10.50 -10.57 -8.81
CA TRP A 143 11.22 -9.37 -8.36
C TRP A 143 10.30 -8.22 -7.96
N ALA A 144 8.98 -8.39 -8.10
CA ALA A 144 8.01 -7.38 -7.67
C ALA A 144 8.04 -7.19 -6.15
N HIS A 145 7.60 -6.02 -5.70
CA HIS A 145 7.39 -5.81 -4.28
C HIS A 145 6.09 -6.49 -3.82
N PHE A 146 6.23 -7.55 -3.02
CA PHE A 146 5.09 -8.24 -2.39
C PHE A 146 4.75 -7.65 -1.02
N VAL A 147 3.47 -7.39 -0.78
CA VAL A 147 2.91 -6.92 0.50
C VAL A 147 2.34 -8.12 1.27
N ASN A 148 3.24 -9.01 1.67
CA ASN A 148 2.93 -10.27 2.32
C ASN A 148 3.95 -10.60 3.42
N ALA A 149 3.83 -11.78 4.03
CA ALA A 149 4.88 -12.36 4.86
C ALA A 149 5.56 -13.49 4.08
N TYR A 150 6.88 -13.41 3.91
CA TYR A 150 7.63 -14.49 3.28
C TYR A 150 8.24 -15.35 4.38
N VAL A 151 7.72 -16.56 4.52
CA VAL A 151 8.05 -17.46 5.62
C VAL A 151 8.74 -18.72 5.11
N LEU A 152 9.68 -19.22 5.91
CA LEU A 152 10.59 -20.32 5.58
C LEU A 152 10.43 -21.47 6.57
N ASP A 153 10.70 -22.69 6.09
CA ASP A 153 10.92 -23.87 6.94
C ASP A 153 12.34 -23.86 7.57
N ARG A 154 12.70 -24.96 8.25
CA ARG A 154 14.01 -25.11 8.93
C ARG A 154 15.16 -25.28 7.95
N GLU A 155 14.86 -25.71 6.74
CA GLU A 155 15.79 -25.97 5.64
C GLU A 155 15.98 -24.74 4.74
N GLY A 156 15.20 -23.68 4.97
CA GLY A 156 15.26 -22.41 4.24
C GLY A 156 14.39 -22.36 2.98
N ASN A 157 13.49 -23.34 2.78
CA ASN A 157 12.55 -23.31 1.67
C ASN A 157 11.34 -22.43 2.00
N ARG A 158 10.79 -21.77 0.99
CA ARG A 158 9.54 -21.01 1.14
C ARG A 158 8.38 -21.96 1.45
N ILE A 159 7.54 -21.58 2.41
CA ILE A 159 6.23 -22.21 2.60
C ILE A 159 5.29 -21.74 1.49
N ASP A 160 4.91 -22.65 0.60
CA ASP A 160 4.13 -22.35 -0.61
C ASP A 160 2.91 -23.26 -0.83
N ARG A 161 2.66 -24.22 0.09
CA ARG A 161 1.59 -25.22 -0.02
C ARG A 161 0.59 -25.21 1.13
N ARG A 162 0.45 -24.06 1.82
CA ARG A 162 -0.40 -23.93 3.01
C ARG A 162 0.02 -24.84 4.18
N ASN A 163 1.25 -25.33 4.18
CA ASN A 163 1.83 -26.15 5.23
C ASN A 163 2.32 -25.30 6.42
N ALA A 164 1.38 -24.65 7.10
CA ALA A 164 1.66 -23.72 8.18
C ALA A 164 2.42 -24.34 9.37
N GLN A 165 2.28 -25.66 9.57
CA GLN A 165 2.98 -26.40 10.62
C GLN A 165 4.50 -26.42 10.45
N ASP A 166 4.99 -26.17 9.22
CA ASP A 166 6.42 -26.18 8.91
C ASP A 166 7.04 -24.78 9.00
N ILE A 167 6.25 -23.74 9.24
CA ILE A 167 6.75 -22.35 9.37
C ILE A 167 7.74 -22.28 10.54
N PHE A 168 8.98 -21.91 10.23
CA PHE A 168 10.04 -21.71 11.21
C PHE A 168 10.36 -20.23 11.44
N VAL A 169 10.55 -19.44 10.38
CA VAL A 169 10.93 -18.03 10.49
C VAL A 169 10.40 -17.20 9.31
N ALA A 170 10.14 -15.91 9.53
CA ALA A 170 9.88 -14.97 8.44
C ALA A 170 11.20 -14.43 7.88
N LEU A 171 11.45 -14.63 6.58
CA LEU A 171 12.53 -13.94 5.85
C LEU A 171 12.26 -12.44 5.81
N TYR A 172 11.03 -12.07 5.50
CA TYR A 172 10.53 -10.71 5.65
C TYR A 172 9.05 -10.70 5.98
N ASN A 173 8.59 -9.56 6.47
CA ASN A 173 7.18 -9.32 6.71
C ASN A 173 6.88 -7.87 6.30
N HIS A 174 6.18 -7.70 5.17
CA HIS A 174 5.76 -6.42 4.63
C HIS A 174 4.30 -6.09 4.97
N GLN A 175 3.73 -6.74 5.98
CA GLN A 175 2.38 -6.44 6.43
C GLN A 175 2.29 -5.02 7.06
N ILE A 176 1.20 -4.32 6.80
CA ILE A 176 0.92 -2.93 7.16
C ILE A 176 -0.21 -2.87 8.21
N PRO A 177 0.01 -2.36 9.42
CA PRO A 177 -1.00 -2.20 10.48
C PRO A 177 -2.21 -1.37 10.04
N PRO A 178 -3.32 -1.48 10.79
CA PRO A 178 -4.49 -0.64 10.57
C PRO A 178 -4.11 0.82 10.78
N GLY A 179 -4.55 1.70 9.89
CA GLY A 179 -4.22 3.12 10.01
C GLY A 179 -2.74 3.45 9.81
N ALA A 180 -1.91 2.53 9.30
CA ALA A 180 -0.50 2.77 8.95
C ALA A 180 -0.25 2.83 7.43
N ALA A 181 0.99 3.13 7.07
CA ALA A 181 1.49 3.19 5.71
C ALA A 181 2.79 2.38 5.55
N ASP A 182 3.17 2.13 4.30
CA ASP A 182 4.51 1.69 3.91
C ASP A 182 4.99 2.50 2.69
N VAL A 183 6.31 2.60 2.53
CA VAL A 183 6.94 3.31 1.39
C VAL A 183 7.71 2.30 0.54
N ILE A 184 7.60 2.45 -0.78
CA ILE A 184 8.29 1.60 -1.76
C ILE A 184 9.02 2.50 -2.74
N HIS A 185 10.26 2.12 -3.02
CA HIS A 185 11.15 2.87 -3.89
C HIS A 185 11.35 2.15 -5.22
N TYR A 186 11.13 2.85 -6.32
CA TYR A 186 11.45 2.35 -7.67
C TYR A 186 12.45 3.30 -8.34
N SER A 187 13.58 2.77 -8.79
CA SER A 187 14.56 3.56 -9.54
C SER A 187 14.33 3.41 -11.05
N PHE A 188 14.44 4.50 -11.79
CA PHE A 188 14.36 4.49 -13.24
C PHE A 188 15.30 5.53 -13.86
N LYS A 189 15.86 5.21 -15.03
CA LYS A 189 16.60 6.17 -15.87
C LYS A 189 15.66 6.68 -16.96
N VAL A 190 15.57 8.00 -17.10
CA VAL A 190 14.86 8.62 -18.23
C VAL A 190 15.70 8.38 -19.49
N PRO A 191 15.11 7.86 -20.60
CA PRO A 191 15.83 7.74 -21.86
C PRO A 191 16.44 9.08 -22.31
N GLU A 192 17.58 9.03 -22.98
CA GLU A 192 18.29 10.25 -23.43
C GLU A 192 17.55 10.97 -24.55
N ASP A 193 16.82 10.20 -25.36
CA ASP A 193 15.96 10.64 -26.45
C ASP A 193 14.49 10.81 -26.03
N ALA A 194 14.19 10.70 -24.72
CA ALA A 194 12.83 10.83 -24.21
C ALA A 194 12.19 12.15 -24.70
N SER A 195 11.02 12.03 -25.29
CA SER A 195 10.26 13.16 -25.82
C SER A 195 8.86 13.20 -25.25
N GLY A 196 8.24 14.39 -25.25
CA GLY A 196 6.91 14.57 -24.68
C GLY A 196 6.88 14.34 -23.17
N THR A 197 6.27 13.22 -22.76
CA THR A 197 6.01 12.91 -21.34
C THR A 197 6.46 11.51 -20.95
N VAL A 198 6.71 11.32 -19.66
CA VAL A 198 6.87 10.01 -19.04
C VAL A 198 5.71 9.79 -18.08
N SER A 199 4.92 8.73 -18.29
CA SER A 199 3.87 8.33 -17.36
C SER A 199 4.33 7.19 -16.47
N ILE A 200 3.85 7.20 -15.24
CA ILE A 200 3.93 6.10 -14.29
C ILE A 200 2.52 5.70 -13.88
N ASP A 201 2.24 4.41 -13.98
CA ASP A 201 1.00 3.79 -13.51
C ASP A 201 1.36 2.79 -12.43
N ALA A 202 0.82 2.99 -11.21
CA ALA A 202 1.05 2.11 -10.07
C ALA A 202 -0.28 1.51 -9.60
N LYS A 203 -0.28 0.21 -9.39
CA LYS A 203 -1.45 -0.56 -8.93
C LYS A 203 -1.04 -1.50 -7.81
N LEU A 204 -1.86 -1.58 -6.77
CA LEU A 204 -1.74 -2.60 -5.74
C LEU A 204 -2.72 -3.71 -6.10
N GLN A 205 -2.20 -4.85 -6.49
CA GLN A 205 -2.99 -5.99 -6.94
C GLN A 205 -3.11 -7.03 -5.81
N TYR A 206 -4.23 -7.74 -5.80
CA TYR A 206 -4.47 -8.86 -4.89
C TYR A 206 -5.06 -10.05 -5.65
N ARG A 207 -4.50 -11.23 -5.39
CA ARG A 207 -5.04 -12.52 -5.79
C ARG A 207 -4.98 -13.47 -4.59
N LYS A 208 -6.03 -14.25 -4.39
CA LYS A 208 -6.14 -15.07 -3.16
C LYS A 208 -5.10 -16.18 -3.07
N PHE A 209 -4.77 -16.81 -4.20
CA PHE A 209 -3.84 -17.93 -4.29
C PHE A 209 -2.84 -17.69 -5.41
N ASP A 210 -1.55 -17.90 -5.12
CA ASP A 210 -0.48 -17.75 -6.11
C ASP A 210 -0.42 -18.92 -7.09
N THR A 211 0.30 -18.73 -8.19
CA THR A 211 0.41 -19.75 -9.26
C THR A 211 1.06 -21.04 -8.77
N THR A 212 2.03 -20.97 -7.84
CA THR A 212 2.67 -22.16 -7.28
C THR A 212 1.66 -23.05 -6.57
N TYR A 213 0.79 -22.46 -5.74
CA TYR A 213 -0.26 -23.19 -5.04
C TYR A 213 -1.29 -23.78 -6.00
N MET A 214 -1.69 -23.02 -7.03
CA MET A 214 -2.67 -23.51 -8.02
C MET A 214 -2.11 -24.66 -8.87
N LYS A 215 -0.83 -24.62 -9.22
CA LYS A 215 -0.15 -25.73 -9.91
C LYS A 215 0.02 -26.97 -9.04
N TYR A 216 0.16 -26.79 -7.72
CA TYR A 216 0.15 -27.91 -6.78
C TYR A 216 -1.21 -28.62 -6.75
N ILE A 217 -2.32 -27.88 -6.82
CA ILE A 217 -3.68 -28.44 -6.80
C ILE A 217 -4.06 -29.08 -8.13
N TYR A 218 -3.87 -28.36 -9.25
CA TYR A 218 -4.42 -28.74 -10.56
C TYR A 218 -3.39 -29.34 -11.53
N GLY A 219 -2.11 -29.36 -11.14
CA GLY A 219 -1.01 -29.88 -11.96
C GLY A 219 -0.10 -28.78 -12.53
N LYS A 220 1.12 -29.17 -12.88
CA LYS A 220 2.22 -28.28 -13.30
C LYS A 220 1.90 -27.38 -14.51
N ASP A 221 1.00 -27.83 -15.39
CA ASP A 221 0.62 -27.16 -16.64
C ASP A 221 -0.59 -26.23 -16.45
N HIS A 222 -1.08 -26.07 -15.20
CA HIS A 222 -2.21 -25.19 -14.90
C HIS A 222 -1.81 -23.71 -15.02
N VAL A 223 -2.65 -22.94 -15.70
CA VAL A 223 -2.58 -21.48 -15.80
C VAL A 223 -3.46 -20.87 -14.71
N ASN A 224 -2.89 -19.98 -13.88
CA ASN A 224 -3.63 -19.36 -12.79
C ASN A 224 -4.49 -18.19 -13.31
N GLU A 225 -5.75 -18.50 -13.61
CA GLU A 225 -6.77 -17.56 -14.09
C GLU A 225 -7.62 -16.95 -12.96
N LEU A 226 -7.28 -17.20 -11.69
CA LEU A 226 -8.07 -16.68 -10.57
C LEU A 226 -8.21 -15.15 -10.61
N PRO A 227 -9.37 -14.61 -10.15
CA PRO A 227 -9.63 -13.18 -10.21
C PRO A 227 -8.58 -12.37 -9.46
N THR A 228 -7.99 -11.40 -10.17
CA THR A 228 -7.13 -10.37 -9.58
C THR A 228 -7.97 -9.13 -9.29
N VAL A 229 -7.88 -8.61 -8.07
CA VAL A 229 -8.55 -7.38 -7.66
C VAL A 229 -7.51 -6.27 -7.53
N THR A 230 -7.74 -5.16 -8.21
CA THR A 230 -6.97 -3.93 -7.99
C THR A 230 -7.49 -3.22 -6.75
N LEU A 231 -6.69 -3.20 -5.68
CA LEU A 231 -7.05 -2.63 -4.38
C LEU A 231 -6.88 -1.11 -4.34
N ALA A 232 -5.93 -0.58 -5.11
CA ALA A 232 -5.67 0.84 -5.22
C ALA A 232 -4.87 1.13 -6.49
N VAL A 233 -5.02 2.34 -7.01
CA VAL A 233 -4.29 2.85 -8.18
C VAL A 233 -3.79 4.27 -7.91
N ASP A 234 -2.66 4.61 -8.50
CA ASP A 234 -2.28 6.00 -8.69
C ASP A 234 -1.45 6.15 -9.97
N SER A 235 -1.61 7.29 -10.65
CA SER A 235 -0.92 7.59 -11.92
C SER A 235 -0.44 9.04 -11.96
N LEU A 236 0.74 9.24 -12.56
CA LEU A 236 1.33 10.54 -12.81
C LEU A 236 1.94 10.60 -14.20
N THR A 237 1.79 11.75 -14.86
CA THR A 237 2.48 12.04 -16.12
C THR A 237 3.42 13.21 -15.90
N PHE A 238 4.72 12.97 -16.02
CA PHE A 238 5.76 13.97 -15.93
C PHE A 238 6.07 14.56 -17.31
N PRO A 239 6.22 15.88 -17.45
CA PRO A 239 6.75 16.48 -18.66
C PRO A 239 8.26 16.27 -18.74
N ILE A 240 8.81 16.18 -19.94
CA ILE A 240 10.26 16.19 -20.16
C ILE A 240 10.77 17.64 -20.26
N ALA A 241 11.88 17.94 -19.58
CA ALA A 241 12.50 19.26 -19.59
C ALA A 241 12.93 19.67 -21.01
N GLY A 242 12.75 20.96 -21.34
CA GLY A 242 13.04 21.49 -22.68
C GLY A 242 12.02 21.11 -23.75
N LYS A 243 10.87 20.53 -23.37
CA LYS A 243 9.75 20.22 -24.27
C LYS A 243 8.50 20.98 -23.85
N ASP A 244 7.69 21.42 -24.81
CA ASP A 244 6.43 22.12 -24.56
C ASP A 244 5.29 21.11 -24.27
N THR A 245 5.42 20.40 -23.14
CA THR A 245 4.37 19.51 -22.64
C THR A 245 4.13 19.77 -21.16
N LYS A 246 2.89 19.58 -20.72
CA LYS A 246 2.50 19.74 -19.33
C LYS A 246 2.36 18.38 -18.67
N GLY A 247 2.77 18.29 -17.42
CA GLY A 247 2.43 17.15 -16.59
C GLY A 247 0.92 17.06 -16.39
N ALA A 248 0.45 15.85 -16.14
CA ALA A 248 -0.96 15.59 -15.85
C ALA A 248 -1.08 14.67 -14.64
N ALA A 249 -2.00 15.01 -13.76
CA ALA A 249 -2.47 14.19 -12.67
C ALA A 249 -3.83 14.68 -12.21
N GLY A 250 -4.65 13.79 -11.67
CA GLY A 250 -5.77 14.21 -10.84
C GLY A 250 -5.26 14.95 -9.60
N SER A 251 -6.04 15.90 -9.09
CA SER A 251 -5.81 16.44 -7.73
C SER A 251 -5.81 15.27 -6.75
N PRO A 252 -4.86 15.22 -5.79
CA PRO A 252 -4.88 14.16 -4.81
C PRO A 252 -6.16 14.30 -3.99
N ALA A 253 -6.89 13.20 -3.81
CA ALA A 253 -8.09 13.17 -2.97
C ALA A 253 -7.79 13.41 -1.47
N VAL A 254 -6.53 13.65 -1.12
CA VAL A 254 -6.00 13.64 0.23
C VAL A 254 -5.20 14.93 0.49
N PRO A 255 -5.44 15.64 1.61
CA PRO A 255 -4.70 16.84 1.97
C PRO A 255 -3.19 16.62 2.08
N ALA A 256 -2.40 17.66 1.80
CA ALA A 256 -0.94 17.59 1.82
C ALA A 256 -0.36 17.09 3.14
N TRP A 257 -0.92 17.53 4.29
CA TRP A 257 -0.44 17.10 5.61
C TRP A 257 -0.55 15.58 5.79
N GLN A 258 -1.62 14.97 5.28
CA GLN A 258 -1.85 13.54 5.42
C GLN A 258 -0.91 12.76 4.49
N ARG A 259 -0.61 13.28 3.29
CA ARG A 259 0.40 12.68 2.39
C ARG A 259 1.79 12.66 3.04
N TRP A 260 2.23 13.78 3.62
CA TRP A 260 3.49 13.85 4.37
C TRP A 260 3.50 12.91 5.57
N ASN A 261 2.40 12.88 6.34
CA ASN A 261 2.28 12.02 7.51
C ASN A 261 2.35 10.53 7.13
N ASP A 262 1.66 10.12 6.07
CA ASP A 262 1.65 8.75 5.60
C ASP A 262 3.02 8.34 5.02
N TYR A 263 3.70 9.24 4.32
CA TYR A 263 5.09 9.04 3.88
C TYR A 263 6.03 8.84 5.09
N GLY A 264 5.99 9.75 6.08
CA GLY A 264 6.79 9.64 7.30
C GLY A 264 6.51 8.36 8.10
N ILE A 265 5.23 7.93 8.21
CA ILE A 265 4.85 6.67 8.86
C ILE A 265 5.52 5.48 8.17
N GLY A 266 5.52 5.44 6.84
CA GLY A 266 6.15 4.35 6.10
C GLY A 266 7.67 4.30 6.32
N LEU A 267 8.34 5.46 6.24
CA LEU A 267 9.78 5.58 6.48
C LEU A 267 10.18 5.15 7.90
N LEU A 268 9.44 5.60 8.92
CA LEU A 268 9.65 5.24 10.32
C LEU A 268 9.55 3.72 10.52
N ARG A 269 8.63 3.06 9.80
CA ARG A 269 8.35 1.63 9.92
C ARG A 269 9.40 0.73 9.26
N LYS A 270 10.02 1.16 8.15
CA LYS A 270 11.06 0.36 7.45
C LYS A 270 12.22 -0.04 8.35
N GLY A 271 12.48 0.72 9.42
CA GLY A 271 13.57 0.47 10.36
C GLY A 271 13.32 -0.44 11.53
N SER A 272 12.14 -1.06 11.62
CA SER A 272 11.79 -1.91 12.77
C SER A 272 12.09 -3.39 12.53
N LYS A 273 12.73 -3.74 11.40
CA LYS A 273 13.03 -5.13 11.01
C LYS A 273 14.45 -5.21 10.41
N GLY A 274 15.31 -6.05 10.99
CA GLY A 274 16.71 -6.26 10.56
C GLY A 274 17.73 -5.25 11.12
N ALA A 275 18.97 -5.31 10.63
CA ALA A 275 20.11 -4.50 11.11
C ALA A 275 20.06 -3.00 10.74
N ARG A 276 19.02 -2.55 10.02
CA ARG A 276 18.85 -1.16 9.58
C ARG A 276 17.83 -0.45 10.47
N LYS A 277 18.22 0.70 11.03
CA LYS A 277 17.34 1.55 11.86
C LYS A 277 16.26 2.29 11.07
N GLY A 278 16.12 2.06 9.76
CA GLY A 278 15.12 2.70 8.90
C GLY A 278 15.57 4.05 8.36
N GLU A 279 14.70 4.70 7.61
CA GLU A 279 14.92 6.04 7.05
C GLU A 279 14.47 7.11 8.05
N LEU A 280 15.04 7.06 9.28
CA LEU A 280 14.58 7.88 10.41
C LEU A 280 14.80 9.37 10.17
N ARG A 281 15.91 9.75 9.56
CA ARG A 281 16.17 11.13 9.16
C ARG A 281 15.10 11.63 8.17
N GLN A 282 14.79 10.84 7.15
CA GLN A 282 13.75 11.21 6.18
C GLN A 282 12.36 11.24 6.83
N ALA A 283 12.11 10.38 7.83
CA ALA A 283 10.88 10.41 8.61
C ALA A 283 10.78 11.68 9.47
N GLU A 284 11.88 12.11 10.10
CA GLU A 284 11.99 13.39 10.83
C GLU A 284 11.66 14.57 9.91
N ASP A 285 12.28 14.62 8.72
CA ASP A 285 12.01 15.65 7.72
C ASP A 285 10.52 15.66 7.32
N ALA A 286 9.94 14.49 7.08
CA ALA A 286 8.53 14.35 6.72
C ALA A 286 7.58 14.81 7.83
N PHE A 287 7.82 14.42 9.09
CA PHE A 287 6.97 14.84 10.21
C PHE A 287 7.15 16.32 10.58
N SER A 288 8.32 16.89 10.31
CA SER A 288 8.53 18.34 10.39
C SER A 288 7.65 19.09 9.39
N GLN A 289 7.49 18.58 8.16
CA GLN A 289 6.52 19.15 7.20
C GLN A 289 5.08 19.05 7.70
N VAL A 290 4.71 17.96 8.39
CA VAL A 290 3.38 17.80 9.00
C VAL A 290 3.16 18.85 10.09
N GLU A 291 4.16 19.10 10.94
CA GLU A 291 4.09 20.12 11.97
C GLU A 291 3.99 21.54 11.38
N MET A 292 4.76 21.85 10.32
CA MET A 292 4.66 23.13 9.59
C MET A 292 3.27 23.37 8.98
N LEU A 293 2.51 22.31 8.75
CA LEU A 293 1.12 22.35 8.29
C LEU A 293 0.10 22.41 9.45
N ASP A 294 0.54 22.77 10.66
CA ASP A 294 -0.27 22.96 11.87
C ASP A 294 -1.08 21.71 12.27
N ARG A 295 -0.39 20.57 12.32
CA ARG A 295 -0.96 19.28 12.72
C ARG A 295 -0.24 18.71 13.93
N ALA A 296 -1.02 18.37 14.97
CA ALA A 296 -0.53 17.68 16.17
C ALA A 296 0.16 16.32 15.86
N ASP A 297 -0.23 15.69 14.74
CA ASP A 297 0.38 14.47 14.24
C ASP A 297 1.89 14.61 13.98
N GLY A 298 2.36 15.81 13.58
CA GLY A 298 3.76 16.11 13.31
C GLY A 298 4.66 15.93 14.55
N PRO A 299 4.52 16.78 15.59
CA PRO A 299 5.33 16.65 16.80
C PRO A 299 5.11 15.30 17.52
N LEU A 300 3.92 14.72 17.46
CA LEU A 300 3.67 13.39 18.02
C LEU A 300 4.49 12.30 17.32
N ASN A 301 4.59 12.35 15.99
CA ASN A 301 5.37 11.36 15.25
C ASN A 301 6.89 11.66 15.27
N LEU A 302 7.30 12.93 15.39
CA LEU A 302 8.68 13.29 15.70
C LEU A 302 9.16 12.64 17.01
N ALA A 303 8.33 12.68 18.06
CA ALA A 303 8.66 11.98 19.31
C ALA A 303 8.92 10.48 19.09
N ARG A 304 8.17 9.82 18.21
CA ARG A 304 8.39 8.40 17.86
C ARG A 304 9.70 8.16 17.14
N VAL A 305 10.11 9.08 16.26
CA VAL A 305 11.42 9.04 15.61
C VAL A 305 12.51 9.17 16.67
N TYR A 306 12.44 10.20 17.51
CA TYR A 306 13.45 10.49 18.52
C TYR A 306 13.60 9.39 19.57
N VAL A 307 12.49 8.78 20.03
CA VAL A 307 12.52 7.58 20.88
C VAL A 307 13.31 6.46 20.22
N LYS A 308 13.09 6.23 18.92
CA LYS A 308 13.77 5.16 18.17
C LYS A 308 15.25 5.46 17.91
N GLU A 309 15.62 6.73 17.83
CA GLU A 309 17.01 7.18 17.73
C GLU A 309 17.73 7.22 19.09
N GLY A 310 16.98 7.21 20.21
CA GLY A 310 17.51 7.38 21.56
C GLY A 310 17.71 8.85 21.96
N ARG A 311 17.15 9.80 21.19
CA ARG A 311 17.18 11.25 21.46
C ARG A 311 16.05 11.63 22.43
N LEU A 312 16.18 11.22 23.68
CA LEU A 312 15.07 11.31 24.65
C LEU A 312 14.68 12.75 25.00
N GLU A 313 15.64 13.68 25.07
CA GLU A 313 15.36 15.10 25.32
C GLU A 313 14.51 15.72 24.19
N ASP A 314 14.92 15.49 22.93
CA ASP A 314 14.15 15.92 21.75
C ASP A 314 12.75 15.28 21.73
N ALA A 315 12.64 14.02 22.16
CA ALA A 315 11.35 13.34 22.28
C ALA A 315 10.43 14.03 23.30
N VAL A 316 10.96 14.41 24.47
CA VAL A 316 10.20 15.15 25.51
C VAL A 316 9.74 16.50 24.96
N GLU A 317 10.60 17.24 24.26
CA GLU A 317 10.22 18.53 23.66
C GLU A 317 9.14 18.38 22.58
N ALA A 318 9.26 17.37 21.71
CA ALA A 318 8.24 17.07 20.71
C ALA A 318 6.90 16.67 21.36
N LEU A 319 6.91 15.86 22.43
CA LEU A 319 5.70 15.49 23.17
C LEU A 319 5.03 16.70 23.84
N ARG A 320 5.82 17.64 24.38
CA ARG A 320 5.28 18.91 24.93
C ARG A 320 4.59 19.74 23.86
N ARG A 321 5.20 19.87 22.68
CA ARG A 321 4.57 20.56 21.54
C ARG A 321 3.29 19.88 21.08
N ALA A 322 3.30 18.54 20.99
CA ALA A 322 2.10 17.77 20.67
C ALA A 322 0.98 17.95 21.71
N ALA A 323 1.32 17.93 23.00
CA ALA A 323 0.37 18.10 24.11
C ALA A 323 -0.28 19.50 24.12
N ALA A 324 0.47 20.53 23.75
CA ALA A 324 0.00 21.91 23.70
C ALA A 324 -0.88 22.21 22.48
N HIS A 325 -0.88 21.33 21.46
CA HIS A 325 -1.59 21.57 20.22
C HIS A 325 -3.10 21.29 20.34
N LYS A 326 -3.94 22.28 20.02
CA LYS A 326 -5.42 22.19 20.16
C LYS A 326 -6.06 21.06 19.33
N GLY A 327 -5.46 20.73 18.20
CA GLY A 327 -5.90 19.66 17.29
C GLY A 327 -5.49 18.23 17.68
N LEU A 328 -4.95 18.00 18.89
CA LEU A 328 -4.55 16.66 19.34
C LEU A 328 -5.78 15.77 19.55
N ALA A 329 -5.95 14.76 18.69
CA ALA A 329 -7.09 13.85 18.77
C ALA A 329 -6.97 12.81 19.90
N GLN A 330 -5.75 12.33 20.20
CA GLN A 330 -5.53 11.17 21.09
C GLN A 330 -4.54 11.48 22.24
N PRO A 331 -4.98 12.19 23.30
CA PRO A 331 -4.10 12.61 24.40
C PRO A 331 -3.36 11.49 25.11
N TRP A 332 -3.96 10.30 25.20
CA TRP A 332 -3.31 9.13 25.83
C TRP A 332 -2.05 8.67 25.10
N THR A 333 -1.93 8.94 23.79
CA THR A 333 -0.73 8.58 23.03
C THR A 333 0.46 9.40 23.53
N VAL A 334 0.24 10.68 23.82
CA VAL A 334 1.26 11.53 24.45
C VAL A 334 1.60 10.99 25.84
N SER A 335 0.61 10.70 26.69
CA SER A 335 0.86 10.17 28.04
C SER A 335 1.67 8.87 28.02
N TRP A 336 1.36 7.97 27.09
CA TRP A 336 2.10 6.72 26.90
C TRP A 336 3.56 6.96 26.52
N PHE A 337 3.82 7.78 25.50
CA PHE A 337 5.19 8.09 25.09
C PHE A 337 5.95 8.91 26.13
N THR A 338 5.29 9.78 26.89
CA THR A 338 5.87 10.47 28.05
C THR A 338 6.36 9.48 29.10
N GLY A 339 5.61 8.38 29.33
CA GLY A 339 6.04 7.30 30.23
C GLY A 339 7.20 6.46 29.70
N ILE A 340 7.45 6.45 28.39
CA ILE A 340 8.60 5.74 27.78
C ILE A 340 9.89 6.55 27.92
N VAL A 341 9.81 7.88 27.91
CA VAL A 341 10.98 8.78 27.87
C VAL A 341 11.40 9.34 29.23
N ASN A 342 10.60 9.13 30.27
CA ASN A 342 10.93 9.47 31.67
C ASN A 342 11.58 8.30 32.38
#